data_AF-A0A0Q3RS47-F1
#
_entry.id   AF-A0A0Q3RS47-F1
#
_cell.length_a   1.000
_cell.length_b   1.000
_cell.length_c   1.000
_cell.angle_alpha   90.00
_cell.angle_beta   90.00
_cell.angle_gamma   90.00
#
_symmetry.space_group_name_H-M   'P 1'
#
loop_
_entity.id
_entity.type
_entity.pdbx_description
1 polymer ?
#
loop_
_entity_poly.entity_id
_entity_poly.type
_entity_poly.pdbx_seq_one_letter_code
_entity_poly.pdbx_strand_id
1 'polypeptide(L)'
;MYQRRNRNRRFCLFPGYNWCGPGCSGPGAPINAVDAACMAHDKCYSRGINPCECDHEFLRNLHPLINPYTQEGRHARILYNYMKLQTVFTCFKI
;
A
#
# COMPACT_ATOMS: atom_id res chain seq x y z
N MET A 1 -11.11 -7.06 30.66
CA MET A 1 -12.24 -6.77 29.75
C MET A 1 -11.80 -7.03 28.32
N TYR A 2 -12.22 -8.16 27.74
CA TYR A 2 -11.80 -8.62 26.41
C TYR A 2 -12.67 -7.94 25.35
N GLN A 3 -12.21 -6.82 24.80
CA GLN A 3 -12.98 -6.05 23.83
C GLN A 3 -12.95 -6.71 22.44
N ARG A 4 -14.03 -7.46 22.18
CA ARG A 4 -14.76 -7.64 20.91
C ARG A 4 -13.93 -7.46 19.62
N ARG A 5 -13.59 -8.60 19.00
CA ARG A 5 -13.20 -8.74 17.59
C ARG A 5 -14.28 -8.11 16.68
N ASN A 6 -14.07 -6.86 16.28
CA ASN A 6 -14.86 -6.23 15.23
C ASN A 6 -14.41 -6.78 13.88
N ARG A 7 -15.14 -7.78 13.36
CA ARG A 7 -14.94 -8.36 12.02
C ARG A 7 -15.39 -7.40 10.92
N ASN A 8 -14.81 -6.20 10.86
CA ASN A 8 -14.89 -5.43 9.64
C ASN A 8 -14.01 -6.19 8.63
N ARG A 9 -14.60 -6.74 7.57
CA ARG A 9 -13.87 -7.52 6.55
C ARG A 9 -12.85 -6.57 5.92
N ARG A 10 -11.62 -6.57 6.44
CA ARG A 10 -10.48 -5.84 5.88
C ARG A 10 -10.30 -6.35 4.46
N PHE A 11 -10.72 -5.57 3.47
CA PHE A 11 -10.55 -5.92 2.07
C PHE A 11 -9.19 -5.42 1.63
N CYS A 12 -8.13 -6.02 2.18
CA CYS A 12 -6.79 -5.78 1.68
C CYS A 12 -6.75 -6.27 0.23
N LEU A 13 -6.11 -5.49 -0.64
CA LEU A 13 -6.07 -5.76 -2.09
C LEU A 13 -5.54 -7.18 -2.37
N PHE A 14 -4.62 -7.64 -1.53
CA PHE A 14 -4.07 -8.99 -1.55
C PHE A 14 -4.39 -9.71 -0.23
N PRO A 15 -4.94 -10.94 -0.27
CA PRO A 15 -5.14 -11.75 0.92
C PRO A 15 -3.82 -11.93 1.69
N GLY A 16 -3.84 -11.69 3.01
CA GLY A 16 -2.70 -11.90 3.90
C GLY A 16 -1.79 -10.68 4.12
N TYR A 17 -1.96 -9.60 3.36
CA TYR A 17 -1.22 -8.34 3.56
C TYR A 17 -1.81 -7.56 4.74
N ASN A 18 -0.97 -6.82 5.47
CA ASN A 18 -1.40 -6.01 6.62
C ASN A 18 -1.62 -4.53 6.28
N TRP A 19 -0.99 -4.05 5.19
CA TRP A 19 -0.89 -2.63 4.86
C TRP A 19 -1.30 -2.30 3.41
N CYS A 20 -1.32 -3.26 2.49
CA CYS A 20 -1.71 -2.96 1.11
C CYS A 20 -3.24 -3.01 0.90
N GLY A 21 -3.85 -1.84 0.72
CA GLY A 21 -5.21 -1.66 0.21
C GLY A 21 -6.15 -0.87 1.14
N PRO A 22 -7.32 -0.45 0.64
CA PRO A 22 -8.27 0.35 1.43
C PRO A 22 -8.68 -0.35 2.73
N GLY A 23 -8.50 0.34 3.85
CA GLY A 23 -8.84 -0.19 5.18
C GLY A 23 -7.80 -1.15 5.77
N CYS A 24 -6.61 -1.23 5.18
CA CYS A 24 -5.49 -2.01 5.68
C CYS A 24 -4.33 -1.07 6.03
N SER A 25 -4.22 -0.66 7.29
CA SER A 25 -3.15 0.22 7.78
C SER A 25 -2.63 -0.25 9.15
N GLY A 26 -2.35 -1.55 9.27
CA GLY A 26 -1.85 -2.17 10.49
C GLY A 26 -2.93 -2.80 11.40
N PRO A 27 -2.61 -3.12 12.67
CA PRO A 27 -1.37 -2.83 13.42
C PRO A 27 -0.25 -3.88 13.26
N GLY A 28 -0.39 -4.88 12.38
CA GLY A 28 0.61 -5.94 12.21
C GLY A 28 1.91 -5.45 11.57
N ALA A 29 3.03 -6.15 11.83
CA ALA A 29 4.26 -5.94 11.08
C ALA A 29 4.04 -6.24 9.58
N PRO A 30 4.72 -5.53 8.67
CA PRO A 30 4.65 -5.87 7.26
C PRO A 30 5.15 -7.30 7.04
N ILE A 31 4.45 -8.06 6.20
CA ILE A 31 4.76 -9.49 5.97
C ILE A 31 5.81 -9.74 4.87
N ASN A 32 6.03 -8.75 3.99
CA ASN A 32 7.02 -8.79 2.91
C ASN A 32 7.41 -7.36 2.48
N ALA A 33 8.28 -7.22 1.48
CA ALA A 33 8.79 -5.92 1.06
C ALA A 33 7.71 -5.05 0.42
N VAL A 34 6.77 -5.65 -0.32
CA VAL A 34 5.62 -4.92 -0.89
C VAL A 34 4.71 -4.38 0.22
N ASP A 35 4.41 -5.20 1.23
CA ASP A 35 3.61 -4.80 2.39
C ASP A 35 4.33 -3.71 3.23
N ALA A 36 5.66 -3.77 3.31
CA ALA A 36 6.47 -2.72 3.94
C ALA A 36 6.43 -1.39 3.17
N ALA A 37 6.41 -1.45 1.83
CA ALA A 37 6.24 -0.27 0.99
C ALA A 37 4.86 0.37 1.20
N CYS A 38 3.79 -0.44 1.30
CA CYS A 38 2.45 0.05 1.63
C CYS A 38 2.40 0.68 3.04
N MET A 39 3.05 0.07 4.03
CA MET A 39 3.18 0.67 5.36
C MET A 39 3.83 2.06 5.33
N ALA A 40 4.90 2.21 4.54
CA ALA A 40 5.59 3.49 4.40
C ALA A 40 4.68 4.55 3.76
N HIS A 41 3.93 4.16 2.73
CA HIS A 41 2.96 5.03 2.05
C HIS A 41 1.82 5.49 2.98
N ASP A 42 1.21 4.57 3.73
CA ASP A 42 0.19 4.88 4.75
C ASP A 42 0.71 5.84 5.82
N LYS A 43 1.96 5.63 6.26
CA LYS A 43 2.63 6.52 7.22
C LYS A 43 2.90 7.89 6.61
N CYS A 44 3.23 7.98 5.32
CA CYS A 44 3.41 9.25 4.63
C CYS A 44 2.09 10.05 4.60
N TYR A 45 0.98 9.39 4.24
CA TYR A 45 -0.35 9.99 4.23
C TYR A 45 -0.78 10.47 5.62
N SER A 46 -0.57 9.65 6.66
CA SER A 46 -0.96 10.02 8.04
C SER A 46 -0.14 11.17 8.64
N ARG A 47 1.08 11.42 8.14
CA ARG A 47 1.90 12.57 8.53
C ARG A 47 1.45 13.89 7.92
N GLY A 48 0.48 13.87 7.00
CA GLY A 48 0.00 15.06 6.30
C GLY A 48 1.00 15.62 5.28
N ILE A 49 1.93 14.79 4.80
CA ILE A 49 2.81 15.12 3.67
C ILE A 49 1.93 15.25 2.40
N ASN A 50 2.41 16.01 1.41
CA ASN A 50 1.71 16.16 0.14
C ASN A 50 1.41 14.77 -0.48
N PRO A 51 0.13 14.43 -0.77
CA PRO A 51 -0.24 13.12 -1.33
C PRO A 51 0.50 12.77 -2.62
N CYS A 52 0.77 13.74 -3.48
CA CYS A 52 1.54 13.56 -4.71
C CYS A 52 2.98 13.11 -4.43
N GLU A 53 3.63 13.71 -3.43
CA GLU A 53 4.99 13.33 -3.03
C GLU A 53 5.03 11.93 -2.44
N CYS A 54 4.06 11.60 -1.58
CA CYS A 54 3.89 10.26 -1.02
C CYS A 54 3.69 9.21 -2.11
N ASP A 55 2.84 9.48 -3.11
CA ASP A 55 2.58 8.58 -4.23
C ASP A 55 3.84 8.38 -5.11
N HIS A 56 4.59 9.45 -5.39
CA HIS A 56 5.86 9.35 -6.12
C HIS A 56 6.91 8.55 -5.36
N GLU A 57 7.06 8.79 -4.05
CA GLU A 57 7.97 8.01 -3.21
C GLU A 57 7.57 6.53 -3.19
N PHE A 58 6.28 6.26 -3.08
CA PHE A 58 5.77 4.90 -3.09
C PHE A 58 6.05 4.18 -4.41
N LEU A 59 5.85 4.85 -5.57
CA LEU A 59 6.23 4.31 -6.88
C LEU A 59 7.72 3.98 -6.96
N ARG A 60 8.61 4.84 -6.44
CA ARG A 60 10.07 4.59 -6.40
C ARG A 60 10.41 3.36 -5.56
N ASN A 61 9.77 3.21 -4.41
CA ASN A 61 9.99 2.08 -3.50
C ASN A 61 9.43 0.76 -4.06
N LEU A 62 8.33 0.81 -4.81
CA LEU A 62 7.64 -0.36 -5.33
C LEU A 62 8.23 -0.90 -6.63
N HIS A 63 8.76 -0.02 -7.49
CA HIS A 63 9.37 -0.39 -8.78
C HIS A 63 10.44 -1.51 -8.68
N PRO A 64 11.45 -1.44 -7.78
CA PRO A 64 12.47 -2.49 -7.68
C PRO A 64 11.94 -3.83 -7.17
N LEU A 65 10.74 -3.86 -6.58
CA LEU A 65 10.11 -5.09 -6.08
C LEU A 65 9.37 -5.86 -7.17
N ILE A 66 9.26 -5.30 -8.38
CA ILE A 66 8.58 -5.95 -9.50
C ILE A 66 9.40 -7.15 -9.99
N ASN A 67 8.82 -8.34 -9.86
CA ASN A 67 9.39 -9.58 -10.34
C ASN A 67 8.28 -10.50 -10.87
N PRO A 68 8.25 -10.86 -12.17
CA PRO A 68 7.19 -11.69 -12.73
C PRO A 68 7.20 -13.15 -12.22
N TYR A 69 8.35 -13.61 -11.70
CA TYR A 69 8.56 -14.99 -11.27
C TYR A 69 8.10 -15.24 -9.82
N THR A 70 7.91 -14.21 -9.00
CA THR A 70 7.44 -14.34 -7.62
C THR A 70 6.01 -13.81 -7.46
N GLN A 71 5.24 -14.38 -6.53
CA GLN A 71 3.89 -13.88 -6.24
C GLN A 71 3.95 -12.43 -5.75
N GLU A 72 4.86 -12.13 -4.82
CA GLU A 72 5.11 -10.78 -4.30
C GLU A 72 5.40 -9.78 -5.43
N GLY A 73 6.26 -10.15 -6.39
CA GLY A 73 6.62 -9.26 -7.48
C GLY A 73 5.51 -9.04 -8.50
N ARG A 74 4.62 -10.02 -8.69
CA ARG A 74 3.37 -9.83 -9.45
C ARG A 74 2.42 -8.88 -8.73
N HIS A 75 2.30 -8.97 -7.41
CA HIS A 75 1.54 -8.02 -6.61
C HIS A 75 2.14 -6.61 -6.71
N ALA A 76 3.46 -6.47 -6.63
CA ALA A 76 4.16 -5.20 -6.84
C ALA A 76 3.81 -4.59 -8.20
N ARG A 77 3.79 -5.39 -9.28
CA ARG A 77 3.42 -4.92 -10.62
C ARG A 77 1.98 -4.41 -10.71
N ILE A 78 1.03 -5.14 -10.15
CA ILE A 78 -0.39 -4.74 -10.13
C ILE A 78 -0.54 -3.42 -9.39
N LEU A 79 0.05 -3.34 -8.20
CA LEU A 79 -0.03 -2.16 -7.35
C LEU A 79 0.69 -0.96 -7.97
N TYR A 80 1.85 -1.17 -8.59
CA TYR A 80 2.59 -0.11 -9.29
C TYR A 80 1.76 0.50 -10.43
N ASN A 81 1.11 -0.33 -11.24
CA ASN A 81 0.26 0.15 -12.32
C ASN A 81 -0.96 0.93 -11.80
N TYR A 82 -1.59 0.44 -10.74
CA TYR A 82 -2.68 1.16 -10.06
C TYR A 82 -2.20 2.52 -9.55
N MET A 83 -1.07 2.55 -8.84
CA MET A 83 -0.52 3.78 -8.28
C MET A 83 -0.07 4.77 -9.34
N LYS A 84 0.43 4.32 -10.51
CA LYS A 84 0.70 5.24 -11.63
C LYS A 84 -0.55 6.00 -12.06
N LEU A 85 -1.70 5.33 -12.07
CA LEU A 85 -2.98 5.98 -12.38
C LEU A 85 -3.43 6.88 -11.22
N GLN A 86 -3.38 6.40 -9.97
CA GLN A 86 -3.74 7.20 -8.80
C GLN A 86 -2.92 8.49 -8.69
N THR A 87 -1.61 8.40 -8.95
CA THR A 87 -0.68 9.55 -8.89
C THR A 87 -1.10 10.67 -9.82
N VAL A 88 -1.70 10.36 -10.99
CA VAL A 88 -2.24 11.39 -11.88
C VAL A 88 -3.32 12.21 -11.17
N PHE A 89 -4.22 11.56 -10.43
CA PHE A 89 -5.28 12.26 -9.70
C PHE A 89 -4.75 13.02 -8.48
N THR A 90 -3.81 12.44 -7.72
CA THR A 90 -3.27 13.08 -6.51
C THR A 90 -2.34 14.25 -6.82
N CYS A 91 -1.60 14.20 -7.93
CA CYS A 91 -0.70 15.26 -8.37
C CYS A 91 -1.37 16.35 -9.20
N PHE A 92 -2.30 16.00 -10.10
CA PHE A 92 -2.92 17.00 -10.99
C PHE A 92 -4.23 17.58 -10.47
N LYS A 93 -4.73 17.13 -9.31
CA LYS A 93 -5.90 17.67 -8.60
C LYS A 93 -7.01 18.11 -9.58
N ILE A 94 -7.41 17.19 -10.46
CA ILE A 94 -8.55 17.38 -11.37
C ILE A 94 -9.83 17.38 -10.55
#